data_AF-A0A8H4NKQ4-F1
#
_entry.id   AF-A0A8H4NKQ4-F1
#
_cell.length_a   1.000
_cell.length_b   1.000
_cell.length_c   1.000
_cell.angle_alpha   90.00
_cell.angle_beta   90.00
_cell.angle_gamma   90.00
#
_symmetry.space_group_name_H-M   'P 1'
#
loop_
_entity.id
_entity.type
_entity.pdbx_description
1 polymer ?
#
loop_
_entity_poly.entity_id
_entity_poly.type
_entity_poly.pdbx_seq_one_letter_code
_entity_poly.pdbx_strand_id
1 'polypeptide(L)'
;MSLGRCLQSQEDPERDMSEAASFYYQSITLMNDVPSVPVHWVGMAKFHFFRAIYLMQADDLQAAVQAISASLQYAWQSKLNDQTTWSSCSPRESLSRKRLWWAIFCMERRLCQKIGKPSGICDKEVAVDDLVSREQLMVCQDLDVLPEQISQDDLHLQILVDLSRLWGKVWDKFFRAGRHTSNNDEEVDMTGLRISQLHRNVPAIFQWSNSILDSVVKGSELDLQTSRRLVIHVRYTLLRLLVRQNPTRTEPVNLEQARFCQMLVSEVVETLSEFIAVYSLSRIASLAYFIASALTECSYHVARILHNPVCKAEFLPAARTLNKLLELLKLLSPSVKTARRAYSILHPQAMSALQRFMNRAETSDGLDASVQFQDPGVESYLQSMSEYWPGLPLVSPCLPQSFEGCSAIVDEIGIASLDPLRAETTSGGAAFGLPFSAAGAASAADMDELSFPYLYLPDIG
;
A
#
# COMPACT_ATOMS: atom_id res chain seq x y z
N MET A 1 14.23 -14.98 -7.27
CA MET A 1 15.45 -14.32 -6.76
C MET A 1 15.66 -12.93 -7.34
N SER A 2 15.63 -12.73 -8.67
CA SER A 2 15.87 -11.40 -9.28
C SER A 2 14.87 -10.31 -8.87
N LEU A 3 13.57 -10.61 -8.86
CA LEU A 3 12.55 -9.67 -8.32
C LEU A 3 12.74 -9.37 -6.84
N GLY A 4 13.33 -10.28 -6.06
CA GLY A 4 13.62 -10.02 -4.66
C GLY A 4 14.84 -9.13 -4.46
N ARG A 5 15.87 -9.28 -5.30
CA ARG A 5 17.03 -8.36 -5.34
C ARG A 5 16.64 -6.95 -5.78
N CYS A 6 15.68 -6.85 -6.72
CA CYS A 6 15.02 -5.59 -7.06
C CYS A 6 14.39 -4.89 -5.84
N LEU A 7 13.88 -5.67 -4.87
CA LEU A 7 13.28 -5.13 -3.65
C LEU A 7 14.32 -4.73 -2.57
N GLN A 8 15.59 -5.13 -2.74
CA GLN A 8 16.66 -5.01 -1.74
C GLN A 8 17.78 -4.01 -2.13
N SER A 9 17.74 -3.40 -3.31
CA SER A 9 18.77 -2.44 -3.77
C SER A 9 18.78 -1.17 -2.89
N GLN A 10 19.93 -0.81 -2.33
CA GLN A 10 20.11 0.30 -1.38
C GLN A 10 21.30 1.23 -1.72
N GLU A 11 22.05 0.98 -2.79
CA GLU A 11 23.31 1.68 -3.07
C GLU A 11 23.25 2.61 -4.30
N ASP A 12 23.14 3.91 -4.00
CA ASP A 12 23.18 5.07 -4.91
C ASP A 12 21.91 5.23 -5.79
N PRO A 13 21.04 6.22 -5.51
CA PRO A 13 19.70 6.31 -6.08
C PRO A 13 19.65 6.38 -7.61
N GLU A 14 20.66 6.95 -8.28
CA GLU A 14 20.68 6.98 -9.75
C GLU A 14 21.13 5.64 -10.36
N ARG A 15 22.01 4.91 -9.69
CA ARG A 15 22.53 3.60 -10.12
C ARG A 15 21.52 2.49 -9.80
N ASP A 16 20.94 2.53 -8.61
CA ASP A 16 19.89 1.62 -8.13
C ASP A 16 18.63 1.63 -9.01
N MET A 17 18.21 2.79 -9.53
CA MET A 17 17.04 2.89 -10.41
C MET A 17 17.19 2.07 -11.70
N SER A 18 18.38 2.12 -12.30
CA SER A 18 18.72 1.36 -13.51
C SER A 18 18.80 -0.14 -13.21
N GLU A 19 19.39 -0.49 -12.06
CA GLU A 19 19.60 -1.87 -11.64
C GLU A 19 18.29 -2.58 -11.27
N ALA A 20 17.41 -1.91 -10.51
CA ALA A 20 16.13 -2.47 -10.12
C ALA A 20 15.18 -2.63 -11.33
N ALA A 21 15.16 -1.66 -12.25
CA ALA A 21 14.45 -1.83 -13.53
C ALA A 21 15.02 -3.01 -14.34
N SER A 22 16.35 -3.16 -14.39
CA SER A 22 17.00 -4.29 -15.06
C SER A 22 16.58 -5.64 -14.45
N PHE A 23 16.59 -5.76 -13.12
CA PHE A 23 16.13 -6.97 -12.44
C PHE A 23 14.65 -7.26 -12.67
N TYR A 24 13.81 -6.23 -12.72
CA TYR A 24 12.41 -6.38 -13.10
C TYR A 24 12.28 -6.95 -14.52
N TYR A 25 12.92 -6.35 -15.53
CA TYR A 25 12.83 -6.85 -16.90
C TYR A 25 13.40 -8.27 -17.06
N GLN A 26 14.54 -8.55 -16.41
CA GLN A 26 15.10 -9.90 -16.38
C GLN A 26 14.10 -10.91 -15.80
N SER A 27 13.40 -10.53 -14.72
CA SER A 27 12.40 -11.40 -14.12
C SER A 27 11.21 -11.67 -15.04
N ILE A 28 10.74 -10.65 -15.80
CA ILE A 28 9.66 -10.84 -16.77
C ILE A 28 10.10 -11.83 -17.86
N THR A 29 11.31 -11.65 -18.40
CA THR A 29 11.85 -12.54 -19.44
C THR A 29 11.91 -13.99 -18.97
N LEU A 30 12.45 -14.23 -17.76
CA LEU A 30 12.53 -15.58 -17.20
C LEU A 30 11.16 -16.23 -16.99
N MET A 31 10.13 -15.44 -16.68
CA MET A 31 8.78 -15.97 -16.47
C MET A 31 8.05 -16.36 -17.76
N ASN A 32 8.43 -15.78 -18.91
CA ASN A 32 7.84 -16.18 -20.19
C ASN A 32 8.15 -17.64 -20.54
N ASP A 33 9.26 -18.17 -20.01
CA ASP A 33 9.70 -19.54 -20.24
C ASP A 33 9.09 -20.55 -19.24
N VAL A 34 8.36 -20.08 -18.21
CA VAL A 34 7.77 -20.94 -17.19
C VAL A 34 6.39 -21.42 -17.63
N PRO A 35 6.18 -22.74 -17.83
CA PRO A 35 4.87 -23.24 -18.21
C PRO A 35 3.86 -23.08 -17.08
N SER A 36 2.64 -22.66 -17.42
CA SER A 36 1.53 -22.50 -16.49
C SER A 36 0.88 -23.86 -16.16
N VAL A 37 1.59 -24.66 -15.37
CA VAL A 37 1.16 -26.00 -14.92
C VAL A 37 1.01 -26.03 -13.39
N PRO A 38 0.19 -26.97 -12.83
CA PRO A 38 -0.17 -26.99 -11.41
C PRO A 38 1.00 -26.86 -10.42
N VAL A 39 2.12 -27.51 -10.72
CA VAL A 39 3.33 -27.48 -9.86
C VAL A 39 3.94 -26.08 -9.73
N HIS A 40 3.69 -25.17 -10.67
CA HIS A 40 4.25 -23.81 -10.66
C HIS A 40 3.30 -22.75 -10.11
N TRP A 41 2.00 -23.04 -9.94
CA TRP A 41 1.00 -22.02 -9.63
C TRP A 41 1.29 -21.20 -8.38
N VAL A 42 1.79 -21.81 -7.29
CA VAL A 42 2.18 -21.05 -6.08
C VAL A 42 3.35 -20.10 -6.36
N GLY A 43 4.34 -20.54 -7.16
CA GLY A 43 5.46 -19.72 -7.60
C GLY A 43 5.02 -18.56 -8.49
N MET A 44 4.08 -18.82 -9.41
CA MET A 44 3.46 -17.79 -10.27
C MET A 44 2.70 -16.76 -9.44
N ALA A 45 1.89 -17.21 -8.47
CA ALA A 45 1.17 -16.33 -7.56
C ALA A 45 2.14 -15.38 -6.85
N LYS A 46 3.24 -15.93 -6.32
CA LYS A 46 4.29 -15.17 -5.63
C LYS A 46 5.00 -14.18 -6.54
N PHE A 47 5.36 -14.59 -7.76
CA PHE A 47 5.99 -13.72 -8.75
C PHE A 47 5.11 -12.50 -9.05
N HIS A 48 3.84 -12.74 -9.38
CA HIS A 48 2.90 -11.69 -9.73
C HIS A 48 2.57 -10.78 -8.53
N PHE A 49 2.59 -11.31 -7.31
CA PHE A 49 2.47 -10.52 -6.09
C PHE A 49 3.62 -9.49 -5.95
N PHE A 50 4.88 -9.93 -6.08
CA PHE A 50 6.01 -9.01 -6.04
C PHE A 50 6.00 -8.01 -7.19
N ARG A 51 5.59 -8.47 -8.38
CA ARG A 51 5.40 -7.61 -9.54
C ARG A 51 4.39 -6.49 -9.25
N ALA A 52 3.29 -6.80 -8.57
CA ALA A 52 2.28 -5.80 -8.18
C ALA A 52 2.84 -4.77 -7.20
N ILE A 53 3.64 -5.20 -6.22
CA ILE A 53 4.30 -4.29 -5.27
C ILE A 53 5.23 -3.32 -5.99
N TYR A 54 6.09 -3.86 -6.85
CA TYR A 54 7.00 -3.07 -7.69
C TYR A 54 6.24 -2.02 -8.50
N LEU A 55 5.23 -2.45 -9.25
CA LEU A 55 4.46 -1.58 -10.16
C LEU A 55 3.68 -0.51 -9.38
N MET A 56 3.19 -0.83 -8.18
CA MET A 56 2.52 0.15 -7.33
C MET A 56 3.49 1.26 -6.91
N GLN A 57 4.70 0.91 -6.45
CA GLN A 57 5.71 1.91 -6.08
C GLN A 57 6.21 2.72 -7.27
N ALA A 58 6.25 2.08 -8.44
CA ALA A 58 6.54 2.71 -9.71
C ALA A 58 5.45 3.70 -10.20
N ASP A 59 4.35 3.84 -9.45
CA ASP A 59 3.16 4.64 -9.79
C ASP A 59 2.44 4.15 -11.07
N ASP A 60 2.65 2.89 -11.49
CA ASP A 60 1.91 2.23 -12.57
C ASP A 60 0.77 1.37 -11.97
N LEU A 61 -0.25 2.06 -11.48
CA LEU A 61 -1.37 1.43 -10.77
C LEU A 61 -2.14 0.44 -11.64
N GLN A 62 -2.30 0.72 -12.93
CA GLN A 62 -3.05 -0.17 -13.84
C GLN A 62 -2.30 -1.50 -14.03
N ALA A 63 -0.98 -1.44 -14.28
CA ALA A 63 -0.19 -2.66 -14.39
C ALA A 63 -0.08 -3.38 -13.04
N ALA A 64 -0.02 -2.65 -11.92
CA ALA A 64 -0.04 -3.24 -10.58
C ALA A 64 -1.34 -4.01 -10.30
N VAL A 65 -2.49 -3.47 -10.71
CA VAL A 65 -3.80 -4.13 -10.61
C VAL A 65 -3.84 -5.39 -11.46
N GLN A 66 -3.37 -5.34 -12.70
CA GLN A 66 -3.27 -6.53 -13.54
C GLN A 66 -2.35 -7.60 -12.92
N ALA A 67 -1.23 -7.19 -12.34
CA ALA A 67 -0.31 -8.09 -11.67
C ALA A 67 -0.94 -8.73 -10.43
N ILE A 68 -1.63 -7.99 -9.56
CA ILE A 68 -2.27 -8.57 -8.38
C ILE A 68 -3.44 -9.47 -8.77
N SER A 69 -4.21 -9.13 -9.81
CA SER A 69 -5.26 -10.01 -10.33
C SER A 69 -4.70 -11.33 -10.86
N ALA A 70 -3.58 -11.29 -11.60
CA ALA A 70 -2.90 -12.52 -12.03
C ALA A 70 -2.40 -13.34 -10.83
N SER A 71 -1.82 -12.68 -9.81
CA SER A 71 -1.40 -13.34 -8.57
C SER A 71 -2.56 -14.09 -7.91
N LEU A 72 -3.72 -13.43 -7.82
CA LEU A 72 -4.93 -13.97 -7.22
C LEU A 72 -5.52 -15.14 -8.03
N GLN A 73 -5.49 -15.06 -9.38
CA GLN A 73 -5.88 -16.17 -10.25
C GLN A 73 -5.06 -17.44 -9.96
N TYR A 74 -3.74 -17.32 -9.87
CA TYR A 74 -2.86 -18.44 -9.53
C TYR A 74 -3.05 -18.91 -8.08
N ALA A 75 -3.33 -18.00 -7.15
CA ALA A 75 -3.66 -18.35 -5.77
C ALA A 75 -4.93 -19.23 -5.71
N TRP A 76 -5.98 -18.89 -6.47
CA TRP A 76 -7.19 -19.71 -6.55
C TRP A 76 -6.96 -21.06 -7.24
N GLN A 77 -6.23 -21.08 -8.36
CA GLN A 77 -5.90 -22.33 -9.05
C GLN A 77 -5.14 -23.30 -8.14
N SER A 78 -4.24 -22.78 -7.30
CA SER A 78 -3.49 -23.56 -6.30
C SER A 78 -4.23 -23.80 -4.98
N LYS A 79 -5.50 -23.37 -4.87
CA LYS A 79 -6.33 -23.44 -3.64
C LYS A 79 -5.65 -22.82 -2.42
N LEU A 80 -4.91 -21.73 -2.64
CA LEU A 80 -4.22 -20.98 -1.58
C LEU A 80 -5.21 -20.24 -0.66
N ASN A 81 -6.48 -20.14 -1.03
CA ASN A 81 -7.55 -19.60 -0.19
C ASN A 81 -8.20 -20.65 0.73
N ASP A 82 -7.77 -21.91 0.68
CA ASP A 82 -8.36 -23.01 1.45
C ASP A 82 -7.26 -23.87 2.11
N GLN A 83 -7.03 -23.62 3.39
CA GLN A 83 -6.02 -24.30 4.20
C GLN A 83 -6.30 -25.79 4.37
N THR A 84 -7.55 -26.25 4.23
CA THR A 84 -7.89 -27.67 4.35
C THR A 84 -7.27 -28.52 3.23
N THR A 85 -6.92 -27.88 2.12
CA THR A 85 -6.31 -28.54 0.95
C THR A 85 -4.81 -28.74 1.08
N TRP A 86 -4.18 -28.22 2.14
CA TRP A 86 -2.74 -28.28 2.35
C TRP A 86 -2.30 -29.48 3.20
N SER A 87 -3.12 -30.54 3.25
CA SER A 87 -2.87 -31.71 4.11
C SER A 87 -1.54 -32.42 3.83
N SER A 88 -0.98 -32.27 2.63
CA SER A 88 0.33 -32.82 2.25
C SER A 88 1.52 -31.88 2.53
N CYS A 89 1.26 -30.63 2.94
CA CYS A 89 2.31 -29.64 3.16
C CYS A 89 2.97 -29.82 4.53
N SER A 90 4.29 -29.59 4.59
CA SER A 90 4.99 -29.48 5.87
C SER A 90 4.50 -28.25 6.66
N PRO A 91 4.64 -28.20 8.01
CA PRO A 91 4.25 -27.03 8.79
C PRO A 91 4.88 -25.72 8.28
N ARG A 92 6.14 -25.77 7.85
CA ARG A 92 6.86 -24.63 7.27
C ARG A 92 6.24 -24.17 5.95
N GLU A 93 5.90 -25.13 5.08
CA GLU A 93 5.27 -24.81 3.79
C GLU A 93 3.86 -24.24 3.99
N SER A 94 3.07 -24.84 4.88
CA SER A 94 1.73 -24.35 5.24
C SER A 94 1.78 -22.92 5.78
N LEU A 95 2.75 -22.59 6.64
CA LEU A 95 2.96 -21.23 7.11
C LEU A 95 3.35 -20.27 5.98
N SER A 96 4.24 -20.68 5.08
CA SER A 96 4.63 -19.88 3.92
C SER A 96 3.44 -19.60 2.99
N ARG A 97 2.59 -20.60 2.73
CA ARG A 97 1.34 -20.48 1.96
C ARG A 97 0.35 -19.53 2.64
N LYS A 98 0.16 -19.66 3.96
CA LYS A 98 -0.68 -18.77 4.77
C LYS A 98 -0.22 -17.31 4.67
N ARG A 99 1.08 -17.05 4.82
CA ARG A 99 1.66 -15.69 4.68
C ARG A 99 1.47 -15.14 3.29
N LEU A 100 1.71 -15.95 2.25
CA LEU A 100 1.50 -15.53 0.86
C LEU A 100 0.04 -15.18 0.59
N TRP A 101 -0.90 -16.00 1.05
CA TRP A 101 -2.33 -15.71 0.92
C TRP A 101 -2.71 -14.38 1.55
N TRP A 102 -2.36 -14.17 2.83
CA TRP A 102 -2.69 -12.95 3.54
C TRP A 102 -1.99 -11.72 2.96
N ALA A 103 -0.77 -11.89 2.44
CA ALA A 103 -0.07 -10.84 1.72
C ALA A 103 -0.80 -10.41 0.44
N ILE A 104 -1.23 -11.38 -0.39
CA ILE A 104 -2.03 -11.13 -1.61
C ILE A 104 -3.35 -10.44 -1.23
N PHE A 105 -4.03 -10.94 -0.20
CA PHE A 105 -5.27 -10.36 0.32
C PHE A 105 -5.11 -8.87 0.70
N CYS A 106 -4.06 -8.53 1.45
CA CYS A 106 -3.81 -7.15 1.86
C CYS A 106 -3.46 -6.25 0.66
N MET A 107 -2.64 -6.76 -0.27
CA MET A 107 -2.17 -5.98 -1.42
C MET A 107 -3.28 -5.72 -2.44
N GLU A 108 -4.13 -6.71 -2.71
CA GLU A 108 -5.30 -6.55 -3.58
C GLU A 108 -6.22 -5.45 -3.06
N ARG A 109 -6.56 -5.51 -1.77
CA ARG A 109 -7.43 -4.50 -1.15
C ARG A 109 -6.82 -3.12 -1.13
N ARG A 110 -5.51 -3.03 -0.92
CA ARG A 110 -4.77 -1.76 -1.00
C ARG A 110 -4.83 -1.16 -2.40
N LEU A 111 -4.67 -1.96 -3.44
CA LEU A 111 -4.77 -1.50 -4.82
C LEU A 111 -6.20 -1.07 -5.14
N CYS A 112 -7.19 -1.88 -4.79
CA CYS A 112 -8.62 -1.56 -4.94
C CYS A 112 -9.01 -0.27 -4.21
N GLN A 113 -8.49 -0.04 -3.00
CA GLN A 113 -8.63 1.24 -2.30
C GLN A 113 -8.09 2.40 -3.14
N LYS A 114 -6.85 2.27 -3.64
CA LYS A 114 -6.20 3.35 -4.40
C LYS A 114 -6.88 3.69 -5.71
N ILE A 115 -7.45 2.70 -6.40
CA ILE A 115 -8.14 2.93 -7.67
C ILE A 115 -9.65 3.15 -7.51
N GLY A 116 -10.17 3.16 -6.27
CA GLY A 116 -11.59 3.33 -5.99
C GLY A 116 -12.46 2.20 -6.58
N LYS A 117 -12.04 0.94 -6.43
CA LYS A 117 -12.81 -0.24 -6.87
C LYS A 117 -13.11 -1.20 -5.72
N PRO A 118 -14.20 -2.00 -5.81
CA PRO A 118 -14.46 -3.06 -4.84
C PRO A 118 -13.36 -4.12 -4.89
N SER A 119 -13.08 -4.74 -3.74
CA SER A 119 -12.19 -5.91 -3.66
C SER A 119 -12.80 -7.08 -4.42
N GLY A 120 -11.97 -7.81 -5.14
CA GLY A 120 -12.32 -9.07 -5.80
C GLY A 120 -12.34 -10.28 -4.86
N ILE A 121 -11.93 -10.13 -3.60
CA ILE A 121 -11.90 -11.23 -2.62
C ILE A 121 -13.08 -11.09 -1.65
N CYS A 122 -13.99 -12.07 -1.68
CA CYS A 122 -15.04 -12.19 -0.69
C CYS A 122 -14.50 -12.84 0.59
N ASP A 123 -14.68 -12.20 1.75
CA ASP A 123 -14.23 -12.75 3.05
C ASP A 123 -14.83 -14.14 3.35
N LYS A 124 -15.99 -14.47 2.78
CA LYS A 124 -16.66 -15.78 2.96
C LYS A 124 -16.02 -16.92 2.16
N GLU A 125 -15.21 -16.60 1.16
CA GLU A 125 -14.51 -17.56 0.30
C GLU A 125 -13.10 -17.86 0.80
N VAL A 126 -12.75 -17.32 1.98
CA VAL A 126 -11.46 -17.49 2.63
C VAL A 126 -11.59 -18.53 3.73
N ALA A 127 -10.96 -19.68 3.51
CA ALA A 127 -10.83 -20.78 4.48
C ALA A 127 -9.36 -20.94 4.90
N VAL A 128 -8.69 -19.81 5.17
CA VAL A 128 -7.33 -19.76 5.72
C VAL A 128 -7.42 -19.16 7.11
N ASP A 129 -6.78 -19.80 8.09
CA ASP A 129 -6.76 -19.28 9.46
C ASP A 129 -5.91 -18.01 9.55
N ASP A 130 -6.20 -17.18 10.56
CA ASP A 130 -5.34 -16.07 10.94
C ASP A 130 -3.89 -16.53 11.24
N LEU A 131 -2.94 -15.60 11.09
CA LEU A 131 -1.53 -15.82 11.41
C LEU A 131 -1.32 -15.81 12.92
N VAL A 132 -2.01 -14.89 13.59
CA VAL A 132 -2.00 -14.74 15.04
C VAL A 132 -3.44 -14.78 15.53
N SER A 133 -3.74 -15.68 16.46
CA SER A 133 -5.07 -15.81 17.05
C SER A 133 -5.47 -14.55 17.82
N ARG A 134 -6.78 -14.36 18.03
CA ARG A 134 -7.29 -13.22 18.78
C ARG A 134 -6.79 -13.21 20.23
N GLU A 135 -6.65 -14.38 20.82
CA GLU A 135 -6.13 -14.57 22.18
C GLU A 135 -4.66 -14.14 22.25
N GLN A 136 -3.85 -14.54 21.26
CA GLN A 136 -2.45 -14.10 21.15
C GLN A 136 -2.34 -12.59 20.93
N LEU A 137 -3.20 -11.99 20.09
CA LEU A 137 -3.24 -10.54 19.91
C LEU A 137 -3.52 -9.80 21.23
N MET A 138 -4.44 -10.31 22.04
CA MET A 138 -4.74 -9.74 23.36
C MET A 138 -3.55 -9.84 24.31
N VAL A 139 -2.83 -10.97 24.30
CA VAL A 139 -1.61 -11.14 25.10
C VAL A 139 -0.52 -10.15 24.69
N CYS A 140 -0.38 -9.86 23.40
CA CYS A 140 0.61 -8.92 22.89
C CYS A 140 0.27 -7.44 23.10
N GLN A 141 -0.96 -7.10 23.53
CA GLN A 141 -1.44 -5.72 23.51
C GLN A 141 -0.57 -4.77 24.34
N ASP A 142 -0.21 -5.19 25.55
CA ASP A 142 0.50 -4.38 26.55
C ASP A 142 1.98 -4.78 26.72
N LEU A 143 2.50 -5.63 25.83
CA LEU A 143 3.87 -6.14 25.93
C LEU A 143 4.83 -5.37 25.04
N ASP A 144 5.93 -4.89 25.63
CA ASP A 144 7.06 -4.32 24.89
C ASP A 144 7.94 -5.39 24.25
N VAL A 145 7.88 -6.63 24.76
CA VAL A 145 8.63 -7.79 24.27
C VAL A 145 7.66 -8.91 23.94
N LEU A 146 7.72 -9.42 22.71
CA LEU A 146 6.84 -10.47 22.23
C LEU A 146 7.22 -11.83 22.84
N PRO A 147 6.23 -12.71 23.13
CA PRO A 147 6.49 -14.10 23.44
C PRO A 147 7.27 -14.79 22.31
N GLU A 148 8.19 -15.70 22.65
CA GLU A 148 9.06 -16.40 21.69
C GLU A 148 8.30 -17.13 20.58
N GLN A 149 7.05 -17.52 20.84
CA GLN A 149 6.21 -18.27 19.90
C GLN A 149 5.53 -17.37 18.85
N ILE A 150 5.61 -16.04 18.99
CA ILE A 150 4.95 -15.08 18.11
C ILE A 150 5.99 -14.34 17.31
N SER A 151 6.00 -14.60 15.99
CA SER A 151 6.82 -13.83 15.08
C SER A 151 6.28 -12.40 14.98
N GLN A 152 7.18 -11.42 15.12
CA GLN A 152 6.87 -10.01 14.90
C GLN A 152 6.36 -9.76 13.47
N ASP A 153 6.83 -10.54 12.50
CA ASP A 153 6.43 -10.44 11.09
C ASP A 153 5.00 -10.94 10.88
N ASP A 154 4.64 -12.06 11.51
CA ASP A 154 3.28 -12.58 11.49
C ASP A 154 2.30 -11.65 12.19
N LEU A 155 2.73 -11.07 13.31
CA LEU A 155 1.94 -10.09 14.04
C LEU A 155 1.72 -8.82 13.21
N HIS A 156 2.76 -8.32 12.53
CA HIS A 156 2.64 -7.19 11.63
C HIS A 156 1.67 -7.47 10.48
N LEU A 157 1.82 -8.62 9.81
CA LEU A 157 0.94 -9.02 8.71
C LEU A 157 -0.50 -9.21 9.19
N GLN A 158 -0.73 -9.76 10.39
CA GLN A 158 -2.06 -9.86 10.98
C GLN A 158 -2.71 -8.48 11.18
N ILE A 159 -1.97 -7.48 11.66
CA ILE A 159 -2.47 -6.11 11.78
C ILE A 159 -2.89 -5.55 10.41
N LEU A 160 -2.12 -5.83 9.35
CA LEU A 160 -2.47 -5.43 7.99
C LEU A 160 -3.70 -6.16 7.47
N VAL A 161 -3.89 -7.44 7.81
CA VAL A 161 -5.10 -8.23 7.50
C VAL A 161 -6.32 -7.60 8.18
N ASP A 162 -6.22 -7.28 9.47
CA ASP A 162 -7.32 -6.69 10.22
C ASP A 162 -7.70 -5.31 9.70
N LEU A 163 -6.71 -4.48 9.34
CA LEU A 163 -6.93 -3.21 8.67
C LEU A 163 -7.59 -3.41 7.29
N SER A 164 -7.18 -4.42 6.51
CA SER A 164 -7.74 -4.72 5.19
C SER A 164 -9.18 -5.24 5.26
N ARG A 165 -9.52 -6.01 6.30
CA ARG A 165 -10.90 -6.42 6.62
C ARG A 165 -11.75 -5.23 7.05
N LEU A 166 -11.19 -4.34 7.86
CA LEU A 166 -11.85 -3.10 8.26
C LEU A 166 -12.13 -2.21 7.04
N TRP A 167 -11.16 -2.07 6.13
CA TRP A 167 -11.37 -1.36 4.87
C TRP A 167 -12.51 -1.96 4.05
N GLY A 168 -12.59 -3.28 3.89
CA GLY A 168 -13.71 -3.92 3.18
C GLY A 168 -15.07 -3.58 3.79
N LYS A 169 -15.17 -3.55 5.12
CA LYS A 169 -16.40 -3.12 5.83
C LYS A 169 -16.72 -1.64 5.60
N VAL A 170 -15.70 -0.78 5.58
CA VAL A 170 -15.84 0.64 5.26
C VAL A 170 -16.34 0.81 3.82
N TRP A 171 -15.73 0.11 2.87
CA TRP A 171 -16.13 0.10 1.47
C TRP A 171 -17.61 -0.28 1.31
N ASP A 172 -18.01 -1.42 1.88
CA ASP A 172 -19.36 -1.93 1.78
C ASP A 172 -20.43 -1.03 2.40
N LYS A 173 -20.03 -0.24 3.40
CA LYS A 173 -20.91 0.68 4.11
C LYS A 173 -21.00 2.05 3.42
N PHE A 174 -19.89 2.59 2.91
CA PHE A 174 -19.80 3.98 2.49
C PHE A 174 -19.56 4.22 0.99
N PHE A 175 -19.07 3.20 0.26
CA PHE A 175 -18.59 3.34 -1.12
C PHE A 175 -19.25 2.38 -2.12
N ARG A 176 -19.92 1.32 -1.64
CA ARG A 176 -20.63 0.37 -2.50
C ARG A 176 -21.73 1.06 -3.31
N ALA A 177 -21.76 0.79 -4.63
CA ALA A 177 -22.79 1.29 -5.53
C ALA A 177 -24.21 0.93 -5.03
N GLY A 178 -25.16 1.84 -5.22
CA GLY A 178 -26.56 1.65 -4.83
C GLY A 178 -26.85 1.84 -3.33
N ARG A 179 -25.83 2.03 -2.48
CA ARG A 179 -26.05 2.66 -1.19
C ARG A 179 -26.32 4.14 -1.43
N HIS A 180 -27.49 4.62 -1.05
CA HIS A 180 -27.58 6.04 -0.70
C HIS A 180 -26.54 6.25 0.39
N THR A 181 -25.63 7.20 0.19
CA THR A 181 -24.81 7.72 1.29
C THR A 181 -25.79 8.26 2.31
N SER A 182 -26.25 7.39 3.20
CA SER A 182 -27.06 7.84 4.33
C SER A 182 -26.14 8.80 5.04
N ASN A 183 -26.52 10.08 5.02
CA ASN A 183 -25.87 11.16 5.75
C ASN A 183 -26.06 10.98 7.27
N ASN A 184 -26.10 9.73 7.70
CA ASN A 184 -26.26 9.33 9.06
C ASN A 184 -24.92 9.51 9.75
N ASP A 185 -24.74 10.68 10.34
CA ASP A 185 -23.55 11.00 11.12
C ASP A 185 -23.32 9.97 12.24
N GLU A 186 -24.38 9.33 12.77
CA GLU A 186 -24.26 8.21 13.71
C GLU A 186 -23.48 7.03 13.11
N GLU A 187 -23.70 6.71 11.82
CA GLU A 187 -22.99 5.62 11.15
C GLU A 187 -21.51 5.94 10.92
N VAL A 188 -21.21 7.20 10.65
CA VAL A 188 -19.86 7.74 10.52
C VAL A 188 -19.15 7.67 11.87
N ASP A 189 -19.82 8.09 12.94
CA ASP A 189 -19.28 8.08 14.30
C ASP A 189 -19.07 6.66 14.80
N MET A 190 -20.03 5.76 14.61
CA MET A 190 -19.91 4.34 14.97
C MET A 190 -18.77 3.64 14.24
N THR A 191 -18.58 3.93 12.94
CA THR A 191 -17.42 3.42 12.21
C THR A 191 -16.13 4.05 12.73
N GLY A 192 -16.14 5.36 13.00
CA GLY A 192 -15.01 6.09 13.57
C GLY A 192 -14.56 5.52 14.91
N LEU A 193 -15.50 5.18 15.78
CA LEU A 193 -15.27 4.50 17.06
C LEU A 193 -14.65 3.12 16.86
N ARG A 194 -15.16 2.33 15.92
CA ARG A 194 -14.61 1.01 15.60
C ARG A 194 -13.17 1.08 15.08
N ILE A 195 -12.86 2.06 14.24
CA ILE A 195 -11.49 2.30 13.76
C ILE A 195 -10.58 2.67 14.93
N SER A 196 -11.04 3.60 15.80
CA SER A 196 -10.28 3.99 17.00
C SER A 196 -10.07 2.83 17.97
N GLN A 197 -11.06 1.96 18.15
CA GLN A 197 -10.93 0.77 19.00
C GLN A 197 -9.91 -0.22 18.44
N LEU A 198 -9.95 -0.50 17.13
CA LEU A 198 -8.96 -1.38 16.50
C LEU A 198 -7.55 -0.79 16.56
N HIS A 199 -7.41 0.53 16.36
CA HIS A 199 -6.12 1.20 16.51
C HIS A 199 -5.56 1.08 17.93
N ARG A 200 -6.41 1.24 18.96
CA ARG A 200 -6.01 1.05 20.39
C ARG A 200 -5.63 -0.39 20.72
N ASN A 201 -6.13 -1.35 19.96
CA ASN A 201 -5.82 -2.77 20.13
C ASN A 201 -4.56 -3.20 19.36
N VAL A 202 -3.90 -2.28 18.65
CA VAL A 202 -2.58 -2.55 18.08
C VAL A 202 -1.59 -2.78 19.23
N PRO A 203 -0.82 -3.89 19.23
CA PRO A 203 0.23 -4.15 20.22
C PRO A 203 1.17 -2.97 20.45
N ALA A 204 1.59 -2.73 21.70
CA ALA A 204 2.47 -1.62 22.10
C ALA A 204 3.76 -1.54 21.25
N ILE A 205 4.31 -2.70 20.88
CA ILE A 205 5.48 -2.81 19.98
C ILE A 205 5.25 -2.22 18.57
N PHE A 206 4.00 -1.99 18.16
CA PHE A 206 3.62 -1.37 16.89
C PHE A 206 2.90 -0.02 17.04
N GLN A 207 2.71 0.47 18.27
CA GLN A 207 2.11 1.78 18.49
C GLN A 207 3.12 2.88 18.15
N TRP A 208 2.64 3.92 17.47
CA TRP A 208 3.43 5.11 17.17
C TRP A 208 3.41 6.09 18.33
N SER A 209 4.57 6.68 18.63
CA SER A 209 4.72 7.84 19.49
C SER A 209 5.78 8.74 18.87
N ASN A 210 5.56 10.05 18.85
CA ASN A 210 6.58 10.99 18.36
C ASN A 210 7.86 10.93 19.22
N SER A 211 7.76 10.51 20.48
CA SER A 211 8.92 10.31 21.37
C SER A 211 9.91 9.25 20.88
N ILE A 212 9.49 8.38 19.95
CA ILE A 212 10.39 7.40 19.31
C ILE A 212 11.51 8.15 18.57
N LEU A 213 11.16 9.25 17.90
CA LEU A 213 12.10 10.05 17.11
C LEU A 213 13.08 10.84 17.97
N ASP A 214 12.71 11.19 19.21
CA ASP A 214 13.58 11.93 20.14
C ASP A 214 14.87 11.17 20.49
N SER A 215 14.80 9.83 20.48
CA SER A 215 15.93 8.95 20.78
C SER A 215 16.84 8.67 19.57
N VAL A 216 16.40 9.04 18.36
CA VAL A 216 17.07 8.70 17.12
C VAL A 216 18.07 9.79 16.75
N VAL A 217 19.32 9.40 16.51
CA VAL A 217 20.33 10.32 15.99
C VAL A 217 19.99 10.68 14.55
N LYS A 218 20.02 11.98 14.24
CA LYS A 218 19.73 12.46 12.88
C LYS A 218 20.69 11.82 11.86
N GLY A 219 20.12 11.24 10.80
CA GLY A 219 20.84 10.53 9.75
C GLY A 219 21.12 9.05 10.04
N SER A 220 20.60 8.49 11.15
CA SER A 220 20.61 7.05 11.40
C SER A 220 19.93 6.24 10.29
N GLU A 221 20.29 4.96 10.17
CA GLU A 221 19.56 4.01 9.35
C GLU A 221 18.12 3.88 9.84
N LEU A 222 17.18 3.76 8.89
CA LEU A 222 15.79 3.51 9.22
C LEU A 222 15.65 2.06 9.67
N ASP A 223 15.21 1.85 10.91
CA ASP A 223 14.87 0.52 11.37
C ASP A 223 13.46 0.12 10.92
N LEU A 224 13.32 -1.18 10.63
CA LEU A 224 12.08 -1.77 10.14
C LEU A 224 10.92 -1.65 11.15
N GLN A 225 11.20 -1.55 12.45
CA GLN A 225 10.12 -1.41 13.43
C GLN A 225 9.52 -0.01 13.40
N THR A 226 10.35 1.03 13.38
CA THR A 226 9.89 2.41 13.27
C THR A 226 9.08 2.62 11.99
N SER A 227 9.51 2.05 10.86
CA SER A 227 8.73 2.12 9.62
C SER A 227 7.35 1.44 9.74
N ARG A 228 7.28 0.26 10.38
CA ARG A 228 6.01 -0.44 10.62
C ARG A 228 5.07 0.35 11.53
N ARG A 229 5.58 0.90 12.64
CA ARG A 229 4.81 1.75 13.57
C ARG A 229 4.21 2.94 12.83
N LEU A 230 5.02 3.65 12.05
CA LEU A 230 4.59 4.81 11.26
C LEU A 230 3.48 4.44 10.28
N VAL A 231 3.69 3.38 9.49
CA VAL A 231 2.73 2.95 8.47
C VAL A 231 1.40 2.55 9.09
N ILE A 232 1.40 1.82 10.19
CA ILE A 232 0.17 1.42 10.90
C ILE A 232 -0.59 2.65 11.38
N HIS A 233 0.10 3.54 12.11
CA HIS A 233 -0.51 4.76 12.66
C HIS A 233 -1.13 5.63 11.56
N VAL A 234 -0.34 5.97 10.53
CA VAL A 234 -0.81 6.84 9.44
C VAL A 234 -1.99 6.21 8.71
N ARG A 235 -2.00 4.89 8.47
CA ARG A 235 -3.13 4.24 7.80
C ARG A 235 -4.42 4.26 8.62
N TYR A 236 -4.35 4.01 9.93
CA TYR A 236 -5.52 4.14 10.80
C TYR A 236 -6.05 5.57 10.81
N THR A 237 -5.16 6.57 10.86
CA THR A 237 -5.55 7.99 10.84
C THR A 237 -6.16 8.40 9.50
N LEU A 238 -5.58 7.99 8.37
CA LEU A 238 -6.15 8.22 7.03
C LEU A 238 -7.52 7.56 6.87
N LEU A 239 -7.71 6.35 7.40
CA LEU A 239 -9.02 5.69 7.34
C LEU A 239 -10.09 6.42 8.16
N ARG A 240 -9.72 6.98 9.32
CA ARG A 240 -10.60 7.85 10.13
C ARG A 240 -10.97 9.13 9.41
N LEU A 241 -10.03 9.72 8.66
CA LEU A 241 -10.26 10.88 7.82
C LEU A 241 -11.21 10.55 6.67
N LEU A 242 -10.96 9.45 5.96
CA LEU A 242 -11.75 9.01 4.82
C LEU A 242 -13.22 8.71 5.17
N VAL A 243 -13.47 8.08 6.30
CA VAL A 243 -14.86 7.82 6.76
C VAL A 243 -15.60 9.11 7.10
N ARG A 244 -14.92 10.08 7.72
CA ARG A 244 -15.54 11.35 8.12
C ARG A 244 -15.76 12.28 6.94
N GLN A 245 -14.72 12.50 6.16
CA GLN A 245 -14.75 13.34 4.97
C GLN A 245 -14.86 12.49 3.70
N ASN A 246 -15.87 11.61 3.65
CA ASN A 246 -16.08 10.73 2.52
C ASN A 246 -16.33 11.54 1.22
N PRO A 247 -15.58 11.32 0.13
CA PRO A 247 -15.78 12.00 -1.14
C PRO A 247 -17.13 11.77 -1.80
N THR A 248 -17.85 10.71 -1.45
CA THR A 248 -19.19 10.44 -1.98
C THR A 248 -20.30 11.19 -1.24
N ARG A 249 -20.00 11.86 -0.12
CA ARG A 249 -20.96 12.72 0.58
C ARG A 249 -21.04 14.09 -0.09
N THR A 250 -22.25 14.48 -0.47
CA THR A 250 -22.58 15.79 -1.05
C THR A 250 -22.78 16.89 0.00
N GLU A 251 -23.05 16.51 1.25
CA GLU A 251 -23.25 17.48 2.33
C GLU A 251 -21.98 18.24 2.69
N PRO A 252 -22.12 19.53 3.07
CA PRO A 252 -21.03 20.28 3.63
C PRO A 252 -20.59 19.66 4.95
N VAL A 253 -19.27 19.60 5.15
CA VAL A 253 -18.68 19.12 6.41
C VAL A 253 -19.14 20.04 7.54
N ASN A 254 -19.70 19.51 8.62
CA ASN A 254 -20.05 20.35 9.77
C ASN A 254 -18.78 20.90 10.45
N LEU A 255 -18.92 21.97 11.25
CA LEU A 255 -17.77 22.67 11.83
C LEU A 255 -16.93 21.78 12.76
N GLU A 256 -17.57 20.94 13.57
CA GLU A 256 -16.90 20.03 14.51
C GLU A 256 -16.09 18.96 13.77
N GLN A 257 -16.68 18.36 12.74
CA GLN A 257 -16.03 17.39 11.88
C GLN A 257 -14.87 18.02 11.12
N ALA A 258 -15.02 19.26 10.63
CA ALA A 258 -13.94 19.98 9.95
C ALA A 258 -12.75 20.24 10.89
N ARG A 259 -13.01 20.69 12.13
CA ARG A 259 -11.98 20.86 13.16
C ARG A 259 -11.28 19.55 13.46
N PHE A 260 -12.04 18.50 13.69
CA PHE A 260 -11.51 17.19 13.99
C PHE A 260 -10.63 16.64 12.85
N CYS A 261 -11.08 16.74 11.61
CA CYS A 261 -10.30 16.35 10.44
C CYS A 261 -9.06 17.24 10.25
N GLN A 262 -9.14 18.54 10.51
CA GLN A 262 -7.98 19.43 10.48
C GLN A 262 -6.91 18.98 11.48
N MET A 263 -7.30 18.62 12.70
CA MET A 263 -6.37 18.11 13.71
C MET A 263 -5.69 16.83 13.23
N LEU A 264 -6.45 15.86 12.73
CA LEU A 264 -5.90 14.59 12.24
C LEU A 264 -4.98 14.76 11.02
N VAL A 265 -5.32 15.62 10.06
CA VAL A 265 -4.43 15.86 8.92
C VAL A 265 -3.15 16.55 9.38
N SER A 266 -3.27 17.53 10.29
CA SER A 266 -2.10 18.21 10.82
C SER A 266 -1.19 17.23 11.57
N GLU A 267 -1.74 16.35 12.42
CA GLU A 267 -1.01 15.27 13.07
C GLU A 267 -0.22 14.42 12.07
N VAL A 268 -0.86 13.93 11.01
CA VAL A 268 -0.17 13.13 9.97
C VAL A 268 0.95 13.93 9.29
N VAL A 269 0.68 15.18 8.88
CA VAL A 269 1.67 16.02 8.18
C VAL A 269 2.85 16.38 9.08
N GLU A 270 2.61 16.67 10.36
CA GLU A 270 3.64 16.93 11.36
C GLU A 270 4.50 15.69 11.59
N THR A 271 3.89 14.54 11.87
CA THR A 271 4.59 13.27 12.07
C THR A 271 5.45 12.89 10.85
N LEU A 272 4.91 13.02 9.63
CA LEU A 272 5.68 12.74 8.41
C LEU A 272 6.83 13.74 8.21
N SER A 273 6.62 15.01 8.54
CA SER A 273 7.66 16.04 8.47
C SER A 273 8.81 15.75 9.44
N GLU A 274 8.50 15.41 10.69
CA GLU A 274 9.48 15.06 11.71
C GLU A 274 10.27 13.81 11.29
N PHE A 275 9.57 12.78 10.81
CA PHE A 275 10.18 11.55 10.32
C PHE A 275 11.18 11.81 9.17
N ILE A 276 10.79 12.59 8.17
CA ILE A 276 11.68 12.96 7.05
C ILE A 276 12.90 13.75 7.56
N ALA A 277 12.70 14.64 8.52
CA ALA A 277 13.77 15.46 9.08
C ALA A 277 14.82 14.63 9.84
N VAL A 278 14.42 13.53 10.49
CA VAL A 278 15.31 12.63 11.24
C VAL A 278 16.12 11.72 10.32
N TYR A 279 15.47 11.00 9.40
CA TYR A 279 16.13 9.91 8.65
C TYR A 279 16.78 10.33 7.33
N SER A 280 16.50 11.53 6.78
CA SER A 280 16.92 11.97 5.43
C SER A 280 16.25 11.17 4.29
N LEU A 281 16.22 11.78 3.08
CA LEU A 281 15.45 11.25 1.95
C LEU A 281 15.95 9.89 1.43
N SER A 282 17.27 9.66 1.41
CA SER A 282 17.84 8.41 0.90
C SER A 282 17.47 7.23 1.80
N ARG A 283 17.46 7.43 3.13
CA ARG A 283 17.13 6.37 4.10
C ARG A 283 15.66 6.02 4.13
N ILE A 284 14.78 6.95 3.76
CA ILE A 284 13.33 6.72 3.71
C ILE A 284 12.83 6.36 2.31
N ALA A 285 13.73 6.10 1.35
CA ALA A 285 13.37 5.76 -0.02
C ALA A 285 12.31 4.64 -0.06
N SER A 286 12.41 3.71 0.89
CA SER A 286 11.52 2.57 1.06
C SER A 286 10.05 2.91 1.33
N LEU A 287 9.84 4.08 1.93
CA LEU A 287 8.56 4.62 2.33
C LEU A 287 8.14 5.82 1.48
N ALA A 288 8.99 6.32 0.59
CA ALA A 288 8.77 7.58 -0.11
C ALA A 288 7.45 7.56 -0.91
N TYR A 289 7.11 6.45 -1.57
CA TYR A 289 5.81 6.27 -2.23
C TYR A 289 4.63 6.31 -1.24
N PHE A 290 4.78 5.66 -0.08
CA PHE A 290 3.76 5.64 0.97
C PHE A 290 3.53 7.05 1.53
N ILE A 291 4.61 7.76 1.85
CA ILE A 291 4.56 9.13 2.38
C ILE A 291 3.92 10.06 1.34
N ALA A 292 4.37 10.01 0.08
CA ALA A 292 3.79 10.81 -1.00
C ALA A 292 2.30 10.53 -1.19
N SER A 293 1.90 9.25 -1.12
CA SER A 293 0.50 8.84 -1.14
C SER A 293 -0.31 9.41 0.02
N ALA A 294 0.20 9.29 1.25
CA ALA A 294 -0.46 9.79 2.45
C ALA A 294 -0.63 11.32 2.40
N LEU A 295 0.41 12.05 1.99
CA LEU A 295 0.34 13.50 1.77
C LEU A 295 -0.68 13.86 0.69
N THR A 296 -0.75 13.10 -0.40
CA THR A 296 -1.76 13.31 -1.44
C THR A 296 -3.17 13.12 -0.88
N GLU A 297 -3.41 12.07 -0.10
CA GLU A 297 -4.71 11.81 0.56
C GLU A 297 -5.05 12.92 1.58
N CYS A 298 -4.08 13.39 2.37
CA CYS A 298 -4.25 14.52 3.27
C CYS A 298 -4.64 15.82 2.54
N SER A 299 -4.12 16.05 1.34
CA SER A 299 -4.40 17.28 0.57
C SER A 299 -5.89 17.43 0.25
N TYR A 300 -6.55 16.32 -0.07
CA TYR A 300 -7.99 16.27 -0.31
C TYR A 300 -8.78 16.72 0.93
N HIS A 301 -8.40 16.21 2.11
CA HIS A 301 -9.06 16.54 3.37
C HIS A 301 -8.88 18.02 3.75
N VAL A 302 -7.69 18.57 3.52
CA VAL A 302 -7.41 19.99 3.76
C VAL A 302 -8.17 20.88 2.78
N ALA A 303 -8.22 20.50 1.50
CA ALA A 303 -8.98 21.25 0.50
C ALA A 303 -10.46 21.37 0.89
N ARG A 304 -11.09 20.29 1.37
CA ARG A 304 -12.48 20.35 1.86
C ARG A 304 -12.69 21.38 2.98
N ILE A 305 -11.73 21.51 3.89
CA ILE A 305 -11.81 22.48 4.99
C ILE A 305 -11.67 23.91 4.45
N LEU A 306 -10.69 24.14 3.57
CA LEU A 306 -10.43 25.45 2.96
C LEU A 306 -11.60 25.96 2.11
N HIS A 307 -12.34 25.04 1.48
CA HIS A 307 -13.53 25.37 0.69
C HIS A 307 -14.82 25.50 1.51
N ASN A 308 -14.79 25.20 2.81
CA ASN A 308 -15.97 25.27 3.65
C ASN A 308 -16.20 26.70 4.18
N PRO A 309 -17.29 27.39 3.80
CA PRO A 309 -17.53 28.77 4.21
C PRO A 309 -17.78 28.94 5.72
N VAL A 310 -18.15 27.86 6.41
CA VAL A 310 -18.40 27.87 7.86
C VAL A 310 -17.09 27.76 8.65
N CYS A 311 -16.01 27.29 8.03
CA CYS A 311 -14.72 27.01 8.67
C CYS A 311 -13.72 28.17 8.61
N LYS A 312 -14.19 29.41 8.83
CA LYS A 312 -13.33 30.60 8.74
C LYS A 312 -12.17 30.59 9.74
N ALA A 313 -12.41 30.07 10.96
CA ALA A 313 -11.39 30.01 12.00
C ALA A 313 -10.30 28.96 11.68
N GLU A 314 -10.69 27.89 11.00
CA GLU A 314 -9.83 26.76 10.63
C GLU A 314 -9.08 27.01 9.32
N PHE A 315 -9.42 28.07 8.58
CA PHE A 315 -8.79 28.43 7.32
C PHE A 315 -7.27 28.60 7.46
N LEU A 316 -6.82 29.43 8.41
CA LEU A 316 -5.39 29.71 8.58
C LEU A 316 -4.59 28.46 9.04
N PRO A 317 -5.05 27.68 10.04
CA PRO A 317 -4.44 26.39 10.35
C PRO A 317 -4.40 25.44 9.14
N ALA A 318 -5.50 25.27 8.42
CA ALA A 318 -5.57 24.40 7.25
C ALA A 318 -4.63 24.84 6.13
N ALA A 319 -4.51 26.15 5.90
CA ALA A 319 -3.59 26.73 4.92
C ALA A 319 -2.12 26.46 5.28
N ARG A 320 -1.75 26.57 6.57
CA ARG A 320 -0.41 26.21 7.05
C ARG A 320 -0.13 24.73 6.83
N THR A 321 -1.08 23.85 7.15
CA THR A 321 -0.96 22.41 6.92
C THR A 321 -0.81 22.10 5.43
N LEU A 322 -1.57 22.77 4.55
CA LEU A 322 -1.44 22.62 3.10
C LEU A 322 -0.05 23.03 2.59
N ASN A 323 0.46 24.19 3.04
CA ASN A 323 1.78 24.67 2.66
C ASN A 323 2.87 23.70 3.08
N LYS A 324 2.82 23.21 4.33
CA LYS A 324 3.78 22.23 4.82
C LYS A 324 3.75 20.93 4.01
N LEU A 325 2.55 20.42 3.73
CA LEU A 325 2.34 19.25 2.88
C LEU A 325 2.94 19.45 1.47
N LEU A 326 2.73 20.63 0.86
CA LEU A 326 3.31 20.96 -0.45
C LEU A 326 4.84 21.00 -0.42
N GLU A 327 5.45 21.54 0.63
CA GLU A 327 6.91 21.51 0.79
C GLU A 327 7.44 20.08 0.91
N LEU A 328 6.74 19.20 1.62
CA LEU A 328 7.11 17.78 1.71
C LEU A 328 6.96 17.06 0.34
N LEU A 329 5.87 17.33 -0.39
CA LEU A 329 5.68 16.77 -1.74
C LEU A 329 6.75 17.27 -2.72
N LYS A 330 7.12 18.56 -2.64
CA LYS A 330 8.21 19.15 -3.42
C LYS A 330 9.53 18.45 -3.12
N LEU A 331 9.82 18.22 -1.85
CA LEU A 331 11.02 17.53 -1.39
C LEU A 331 11.11 16.09 -1.92
N LEU A 332 9.98 15.38 -2.00
CA LEU A 332 9.90 14.00 -2.53
C LEU A 332 9.81 13.93 -4.06
N SER A 333 9.47 15.02 -4.74
CA SER A 333 9.24 15.04 -6.20
C SER A 333 10.42 14.61 -7.09
N PRO A 334 11.70 14.79 -6.70
CA PRO A 334 12.81 14.28 -7.49
C PRO A 334 12.81 12.75 -7.53
N SER A 335 12.51 12.12 -6.39
CA SER A 335 12.65 10.68 -6.16
C SER A 335 11.33 9.90 -6.14
N VAL A 336 10.17 10.52 -6.36
CA VAL A 336 8.88 9.81 -6.38
C VAL A 336 7.95 10.42 -7.42
N LYS A 337 7.51 9.61 -8.41
CA LYS A 337 6.57 10.05 -9.46
C LYS A 337 5.26 10.57 -8.89
N THR A 338 4.68 9.84 -7.94
CA THR A 338 3.43 10.22 -7.27
C THR A 338 3.56 11.60 -6.62
N ALA A 339 4.66 11.89 -5.92
CA ALA A 339 4.90 13.19 -5.30
C ALA A 339 5.04 14.31 -6.34
N ARG A 340 5.76 14.05 -7.43
CA ARG A 340 5.92 15.00 -8.54
C ARG A 340 4.57 15.37 -9.17
N ARG A 341 3.74 14.37 -9.48
CA ARG A 341 2.39 14.59 -10.03
C ARG A 341 1.51 15.36 -9.04
N ALA A 342 1.49 14.96 -7.78
CA ALA A 342 0.70 15.62 -6.75
C ALA A 342 1.11 17.08 -6.58
N TYR A 343 2.41 17.36 -6.47
CA TYR A 343 2.94 18.72 -6.36
C TYR A 343 2.58 19.58 -7.58
N SER A 344 2.74 19.06 -8.81
CA SER A 344 2.44 19.83 -10.03
C SER A 344 0.97 20.22 -10.14
N ILE A 345 0.05 19.41 -9.61
CA ILE A 345 -1.39 19.68 -9.62
C ILE A 345 -1.76 20.63 -8.47
N LEU A 346 -1.29 20.34 -7.26
CA LEU A 346 -1.75 21.01 -6.05
C LEU A 346 -1.12 22.39 -5.85
N HIS A 347 0.15 22.57 -6.21
CA HIS A 347 0.87 23.82 -5.96
C HIS A 347 0.21 25.05 -6.64
N PRO A 348 -0.11 25.03 -7.95
CA PRO A 348 -0.80 26.16 -8.58
C PRO A 348 -2.17 26.44 -7.97
N GLN A 349 -2.91 25.39 -7.62
CA GLN A 349 -4.24 25.50 -7.03
C GLN A 349 -4.19 26.15 -5.65
N ALA A 350 -3.27 25.70 -4.79
CA ALA A 350 -3.07 26.25 -3.45
C ALA A 350 -2.69 27.74 -3.51
N MET A 351 -1.76 28.12 -4.40
CA MET A 351 -1.36 29.51 -4.59
C MET A 351 -2.54 30.39 -5.02
N SER A 352 -3.37 29.90 -5.94
CA SER A 352 -4.57 30.62 -6.39
C SER A 352 -5.60 30.80 -5.26
N ALA A 353 -5.79 29.79 -4.41
CA ALA A 353 -6.72 29.83 -3.29
C ALA A 353 -6.27 30.82 -2.20
N LEU A 354 -4.97 30.80 -1.87
CA LEU A 354 -4.36 31.75 -0.93
C LEU A 354 -4.47 33.20 -1.42
N GLN A 355 -4.20 33.44 -2.71
CA GLN A 355 -4.29 34.78 -3.29
C GLN A 355 -5.72 35.32 -3.26
N ARG A 356 -6.73 34.48 -3.57
CA ARG A 356 -8.15 34.88 -3.46
C ARG A 356 -8.55 35.22 -2.02
N PHE A 357 -8.00 34.52 -1.03
CA PHE A 357 -8.26 34.81 0.37
C PHE A 357 -7.65 36.14 0.81
N MET A 358 -6.38 36.39 0.47
CA MET A 358 -5.71 37.66 0.77
C MET A 358 -6.48 38.85 0.18
N ASN A 359 -6.91 38.75 -1.08
CA ASN A 359 -7.69 39.80 -1.74
C ASN A 359 -9.08 40.02 -1.09
N ARG A 360 -9.67 38.99 -0.47
CA ARG A 360 -10.95 39.10 0.26
C ARG A 360 -10.80 39.71 1.65
N ALA A 361 -9.68 39.45 2.33
CA ALA A 361 -9.39 40.07 3.62
C ALA A 361 -9.21 41.59 3.48
N GLU A 362 -8.51 42.03 2.44
CA GLU A 362 -8.27 43.45 2.14
C GLU A 362 -9.54 44.22 1.72
N THR A 363 -10.56 43.53 1.21
CA THR A 363 -11.84 44.15 0.80
C THR A 363 -12.91 44.14 1.89
N SER A 364 -12.72 43.39 2.99
CA SER A 364 -13.71 43.27 4.07
C SER A 364 -13.61 44.32 5.19
N ASP A 365 -12.66 45.26 5.10
CA ASP A 365 -12.60 46.45 5.97
C ASP A 365 -13.66 47.52 5.59
N GLY A 366 -14.56 47.23 4.63
CA GLY A 366 -15.65 48.11 4.23
C GLY A 366 -16.96 47.38 3.97
N LEU A 367 -17.85 47.44 4.97
CA LEU A 367 -19.29 47.11 4.97
C LEU A 367 -19.75 45.67 4.71
N ASP A 368 -20.64 45.25 5.63
CA ASP A 368 -21.59 44.15 5.50
C ASP A 368 -22.21 44.09 4.10
N ALA A 369 -21.93 43.01 3.37
CA ALA A 369 -22.73 42.60 2.24
C ALA A 369 -22.94 41.09 2.29
N SER A 370 -24.20 40.70 2.48
CA SER A 370 -24.72 39.36 2.22
C SER A 370 -24.48 39.01 0.74
N VAL A 371 -23.41 38.28 0.44
CA VAL A 371 -23.12 37.81 -0.92
C VAL A 371 -23.63 36.39 -1.06
N GLN A 372 -24.63 36.24 -1.93
CA GLN A 372 -25.12 34.95 -2.41
C GLN A 372 -23.95 34.16 -3.01
N PHE A 373 -23.80 32.91 -2.56
CA PHE A 373 -22.91 31.92 -3.16
C PHE A 373 -23.39 31.65 -4.60
N GLN A 374 -22.79 32.31 -5.59
CA GLN A 374 -22.76 31.77 -6.94
C GLN A 374 -21.64 30.75 -6.96
N ASP A 375 -22.03 29.49 -7.13
CA ASP A 375 -21.19 28.31 -7.21
C ASP A 375 -20.68 28.15 -8.66
N PRO A 376 -19.42 28.49 -8.99
CA PRO A 376 -18.87 28.22 -10.30
C PRO A 376 -17.94 27.01 -10.18
N GLY A 377 -18.47 25.83 -10.49
CA GLY A 377 -17.65 24.69 -10.92
C GLY A 377 -17.30 23.62 -9.89
N VAL A 378 -18.09 23.39 -8.84
CA VAL A 378 -17.93 22.18 -7.99
C VAL A 378 -17.87 20.89 -8.83
N GLU A 379 -18.62 20.83 -9.94
CA GLU A 379 -18.59 19.71 -10.89
C GLU A 379 -17.26 19.61 -11.66
N SER A 380 -16.68 20.72 -12.16
CA SER A 380 -15.43 20.65 -12.94
C SER A 380 -14.19 20.35 -12.07
N TYR A 381 -14.22 20.68 -10.77
CA TYR A 381 -13.13 20.41 -9.83
C TYR A 381 -13.14 18.97 -9.30
N LEU A 382 -14.33 18.43 -8.99
CA LEU A 382 -14.48 17.03 -8.64
C LEU A 382 -14.30 16.13 -9.88
N GLN A 383 -14.75 16.56 -11.06
CA GLN A 383 -14.36 15.94 -12.33
C GLN A 383 -12.85 16.05 -12.54
N SER A 384 -12.19 17.20 -12.41
CA SER A 384 -10.74 17.28 -12.61
C SER A 384 -9.92 16.44 -11.62
N MET A 385 -10.40 16.14 -10.41
CA MET A 385 -9.71 15.20 -9.52
C MET A 385 -10.14 13.73 -9.74
N SER A 386 -11.39 13.45 -10.10
CA SER A 386 -11.85 12.07 -10.35
C SER A 386 -11.55 11.57 -11.79
N GLU A 387 -11.56 12.46 -12.79
CA GLU A 387 -11.26 12.23 -14.22
C GLU A 387 -9.76 12.28 -14.54
N TYR A 388 -8.90 12.83 -13.68
CA TYR A 388 -7.44 12.68 -13.79
C TYR A 388 -6.89 11.48 -13.00
N TRP A 389 -7.77 10.76 -12.28
CA TRP A 389 -7.44 9.48 -11.63
C TRP A 389 -7.81 8.18 -12.38
N PRO A 390 -8.26 8.14 -13.66
CA PRO A 390 -8.15 6.94 -14.45
C PRO A 390 -6.72 6.84 -15.00
N GLY A 391 -6.00 5.81 -14.59
CA GLY A 391 -4.76 5.42 -15.25
C GLY A 391 -4.98 5.16 -16.75
N LEU A 392 -3.98 5.48 -17.57
CA LEU A 392 -3.58 4.93 -18.89
C LEU A 392 -2.61 5.91 -19.59
N PRO A 393 -1.87 5.56 -20.66
CA PRO A 393 -0.97 4.42 -20.86
C PRO A 393 0.50 4.82 -21.19
N LEU A 394 1.39 3.85 -20.97
CA LEU A 394 2.65 3.51 -21.67
C LEU A 394 3.91 4.41 -21.64
N VAL A 395 4.96 3.76 -21.10
CA VAL A 395 6.42 3.87 -21.32
C VAL A 395 7.09 5.19 -20.92
N SER A 396 7.72 5.18 -19.74
CA SER A 396 8.84 6.08 -19.46
C SER A 396 9.82 5.42 -18.47
N PRO A 397 11.14 5.43 -18.75
CA PRO A 397 12.10 4.51 -18.13
C PRO A 397 12.63 4.95 -16.76
N CYS A 398 12.16 6.04 -16.17
CA CYS A 398 12.69 6.50 -14.88
C CYS A 398 11.77 6.04 -13.74
N LEU A 399 12.23 5.16 -12.83
CA LEU A 399 11.42 4.61 -11.73
C LEU A 399 12.23 4.50 -10.43
N PRO A 400 11.87 5.21 -9.36
CA PRO A 400 12.53 5.11 -8.05
C PRO A 400 11.87 4.05 -7.14
N GLN A 401 12.69 3.38 -6.32
CA GLN A 401 12.33 2.20 -5.52
C GLN A 401 13.05 2.13 -4.16
N SER A 402 12.37 1.52 -3.18
CA SER A 402 12.91 0.68 -2.08
C SER A 402 11.70 0.13 -1.28
N PHE A 403 11.80 -1.00 -0.56
CA PHE A 403 10.63 -1.79 -0.16
C PHE A 403 10.66 -2.34 1.28
N GLU A 404 10.26 -1.53 2.25
CA GLU A 404 10.22 -1.97 3.67
C GLU A 404 8.82 -2.35 4.18
N GLY A 405 7.77 -2.10 3.40
CA GLY A 405 6.39 -2.51 3.75
C GLY A 405 6.06 -3.98 3.51
N CYS A 406 7.00 -4.77 2.98
CA CYS A 406 6.82 -6.19 2.65
C CYS A 406 7.98 -7.08 3.12
N SER A 407 8.92 -6.58 3.93
CA SER A 407 10.16 -7.30 4.29
C SER A 407 9.88 -8.68 4.93
N ALA A 408 8.85 -8.76 5.78
CA ALA A 408 8.35 -10.00 6.39
C ALA A 408 8.04 -11.11 5.36
N ILE A 409 7.58 -10.75 4.16
CA ILE A 409 7.16 -11.67 3.10
C ILE A 409 8.33 -12.02 2.17
N VAL A 410 9.37 -11.17 2.13
CA VAL A 410 10.54 -11.34 1.26
C VAL A 410 11.52 -12.36 1.85
N ASP A 411 11.80 -12.29 3.15
CA ASP A 411 12.80 -13.14 3.81
C ASP A 411 12.29 -14.58 4.02
N GLU A 412 11.02 -14.76 4.38
CA GLU A 412 10.49 -16.09 4.73
C GLU A 412 9.99 -16.93 3.56
N ILE A 413 9.75 -16.33 2.39
CA ILE A 413 9.34 -17.09 1.20
C ILE A 413 10.56 -17.49 0.33
N GLY A 414 11.78 -17.43 0.87
CA GLY A 414 12.95 -18.10 0.28
C GLY A 414 13.94 -17.18 -0.43
N ILE A 415 14.30 -16.05 0.18
CA ILE A 415 15.57 -15.36 -0.11
C ILE A 415 16.42 -15.52 1.14
N ALA A 416 17.16 -16.62 1.20
CA ALA A 416 18.11 -16.84 2.28
C ALA A 416 19.13 -15.70 2.30
N SER A 417 19.29 -15.07 3.46
CA SER A 417 20.49 -14.35 3.83
C SER A 417 21.69 -15.30 3.67
N LEU A 418 22.62 -14.96 2.78
CA LEU A 418 23.93 -15.59 2.78
C LEU A 418 24.73 -14.93 3.90
N ASP A 419 25.02 -15.70 4.96
CA ASP A 419 26.08 -15.35 5.90
C ASP A 419 27.39 -15.06 5.12
N PRO A 420 28.20 -14.08 5.58
CA PRO A 420 29.43 -13.71 4.92
C PRO A 420 30.47 -14.82 5.12
N LEU A 421 30.54 -15.77 4.19
CA LEU A 421 31.64 -16.72 4.13
C LEU A 421 32.93 -15.96 3.77
N ARG A 422 33.77 -15.83 4.80
CA ARG A 422 35.24 -15.69 4.77
C ARG A 422 35.84 -15.87 3.38
N ALA A 423 36.42 -14.78 2.88
CA ALA A 423 37.41 -14.84 1.83
C ALA A 423 38.64 -15.63 2.31
N GLU A 424 38.76 -16.88 1.88
CA GLU A 424 40.05 -17.53 1.77
C GLU A 424 40.52 -17.42 0.33
N THR A 425 41.48 -16.52 0.15
CA THR A 425 42.30 -16.37 -1.04
C THR A 425 43.04 -17.66 -1.36
N THR A 426 42.85 -18.23 -2.55
CA THR A 426 43.93 -18.89 -3.29
C THR A 426 43.66 -18.91 -4.80
N SER A 427 44.49 -18.13 -5.50
CA SER A 427 45.00 -18.26 -6.87
C SER A 427 44.75 -19.58 -7.62
N GLY A 428 44.33 -19.45 -8.89
CA GLY A 428 44.98 -20.21 -9.98
C GLY A 428 44.09 -20.74 -11.10
N GLY A 429 44.30 -20.23 -12.33
CA GLY A 429 44.51 -21.08 -13.51
C GLY A 429 43.29 -21.52 -14.34
N ALA A 430 43.33 -21.13 -15.62
CA ALA A 430 42.43 -21.51 -16.70
C ALA A 430 42.39 -23.02 -17.02
N ALA A 431 41.29 -23.50 -17.62
CA ALA A 431 41.26 -24.09 -18.98
C ALA A 431 40.00 -24.94 -19.27
N PHE A 432 39.57 -24.84 -20.53
CA PHE A 432 38.66 -25.63 -21.37
C PHE A 432 38.38 -27.11 -21.02
N GLY A 433 37.16 -27.56 -21.37
CA GLY A 433 36.94 -28.92 -21.91
C GLY A 433 35.61 -29.61 -21.55
N LEU A 434 34.63 -29.57 -22.45
CA LEU A 434 33.68 -30.70 -22.68
C LEU A 434 34.46 -31.90 -23.26
N PRO A 435 33.94 -33.17 -23.38
CA PRO A 435 32.53 -33.57 -23.51
C PRO A 435 32.06 -34.93 -22.90
N PHE A 436 30.72 -35.12 -22.95
CA PHE A 436 29.91 -36.35 -23.11
C PHE A 436 30.27 -37.70 -22.45
N SER A 437 29.26 -38.32 -21.81
CA SER A 437 28.85 -39.71 -22.10
C SER A 437 27.43 -40.01 -21.61
N ALA A 438 26.67 -40.74 -22.43
CA ALA A 438 25.31 -41.19 -22.21
C ALA A 438 25.28 -42.73 -22.04
N ALA A 439 24.44 -43.25 -21.15
CA ALA A 439 23.88 -44.61 -21.24
C ALA A 439 22.79 -44.83 -20.18
N GLY A 440 21.64 -45.37 -20.58
CA GLY A 440 20.68 -45.99 -19.64
C GLY A 440 19.18 -45.93 -20.00
N ALA A 441 18.79 -46.47 -21.15
CA ALA A 441 17.42 -46.90 -21.50
C ALA A 441 16.89 -47.98 -20.50
N ALA A 442 15.62 -48.40 -20.36
CA ALA A 442 14.28 -48.09 -20.86
C ALA A 442 13.29 -49.00 -20.07
N SER A 443 12.00 -48.65 -19.98
CA SER A 443 10.89 -49.60 -20.23
C SER A 443 9.56 -48.88 -20.36
N ALA A 444 8.81 -49.23 -21.39
CA ALA A 444 7.51 -48.69 -21.78
C ALA A 444 6.38 -49.72 -21.54
N ALA A 445 5.15 -49.24 -21.79
CA ALA A 445 3.87 -49.94 -21.98
C ALA A 445 3.00 -50.14 -20.72
N ASP A 446 1.87 -49.42 -20.65
CA ASP A 446 0.62 -49.93 -21.22
C ASP A 446 -0.32 -48.78 -21.60
N MET A 447 -0.88 -48.88 -22.82
CA MET A 447 -2.04 -48.12 -23.29
C MET A 447 -3.25 -49.04 -23.21
N ASP A 448 -4.40 -48.49 -22.84
CA ASP A 448 -5.64 -48.85 -23.53
C ASP A 448 -6.66 -47.70 -23.46
N GLU A 449 -7.36 -47.55 -24.58
CA GLU A 449 -8.35 -46.54 -24.93
C GLU A 449 -9.64 -46.67 -24.11
N LEU A 450 -10.42 -45.57 -24.00
CA LEU A 450 -11.83 -45.51 -24.48
C LEU A 450 -12.50 -44.16 -24.14
N SER A 451 -12.86 -43.44 -25.21
CA SER A 451 -14.13 -42.71 -25.40
C SER A 451 -14.42 -41.34 -24.72
N PHE A 452 -14.40 -40.31 -25.57
CA PHE A 452 -15.16 -39.04 -25.51
C PHE A 452 -16.71 -39.29 -25.47
N PRO A 453 -17.56 -38.37 -24.96
CA PRO A 453 -17.85 -37.10 -25.65
C PRO A 453 -18.10 -35.84 -24.81
N TYR A 454 -17.76 -34.72 -25.45
CA TYR A 454 -18.41 -33.40 -25.46
C TYR A 454 -19.40 -33.04 -24.35
N LEU A 455 -19.12 -31.93 -23.65
CA LEU A 455 -20.15 -30.98 -23.23
C LEU A 455 -19.76 -29.57 -23.66
N TYR A 456 -20.69 -28.94 -24.35
CA TYR A 456 -20.60 -27.70 -25.11
C TYR A 456 -21.42 -26.64 -24.37
N LEU A 457 -20.79 -25.48 -24.10
CA LEU A 457 -21.36 -24.12 -23.92
C LEU A 457 -22.38 -23.85 -22.78
N PRO A 458 -22.76 -22.57 -22.49
CA PRO A 458 -22.41 -21.32 -23.18
C PRO A 458 -22.00 -20.10 -22.32
N ASP A 459 -21.51 -19.08 -23.05
CA ASP A 459 -21.66 -17.64 -22.79
C ASP A 459 -22.92 -17.26 -22.01
N ILE A 460 -22.74 -16.47 -20.96
CA ILE A 460 -23.69 -15.46 -20.43
C ILE A 460 -22.84 -14.47 -19.62
N GLY A 461 -22.82 -13.15 -19.80
CA GLY A 461 -23.55 -12.20 -20.64
C GLY A 461 -23.08 -10.81 -20.22
#